data_AF-A0A8H9D8Y4-F1
#
_entry.id   AF-A0A8H9D8Y4-F1
#
_cell.length_a   1.000
_cell.length_b   1.000
_cell.length_c   1.000
_cell.angle_alpha   90.00
_cell.angle_beta   90.00
_cell.angle_gamma   90.00
#
_symmetry.space_group_name_H-M   'P 1'
#
loop_
_entity.id
_entity.type
_entity.pdbx_description
1 polymer ?
#
loop_
_entity_poly.entity_id
_entity_poly.type
_entity_poly.pdbx_seq_one_letter_code
_entity_poly.pdbx_strand_id
1 'polypeptide(L)'
;MEELIKAHQQAKEKHALAIAELNALQTRENELKGKSYALTFQVDSAEQQLSKALTSESLEKARASVEEARKKESDVRMLLKNIERAINDIKLKLPALHNDVYLAEVEIWLAQKERLIQEAKAHSAIPQLIMKAYAAAWQTGYRWELEHFIREEIMKADFRVNPEVLAQLKNEMIKQIWPEPDTQILNL
;
A
#
# COMPACT_ATOMS: atom_id res chain seq x y z
N MET A 1 2.21 10.99 -21.84
CA MET A 1 2.27 9.59 -21.33
C MET A 1 3.33 9.44 -20.25
N GLU A 2 4.59 9.81 -20.51
CA GLU A 2 5.65 9.78 -19.50
C GLU A 2 5.29 10.60 -18.25
N GLU A 3 4.69 11.78 -18.42
CA GLU A 3 4.22 12.61 -17.30
C GLU A 3 3.13 11.93 -16.46
N LEU A 4 2.21 11.18 -17.07
CA LEU A 4 1.16 10.44 -16.36
C LEU A 4 1.74 9.27 -15.56
N ILE A 5 2.69 8.52 -16.15
CA ILE A 5 3.39 7.43 -15.47
C ILE A 5 4.18 7.98 -14.27
N LYS A 6 4.85 9.13 -14.45
CA LYS A 6 5.58 9.80 -13.37
C LYS A 6 4.65 10.24 -12.23
N ALA A 7 3.50 10.84 -12.56
CA ALA A 7 2.50 11.24 -11.56
C ALA A 7 1.97 10.02 -10.78
N HIS A 8 1.69 8.91 -11.47
CA HIS A 8 1.28 7.66 -10.83
C HIS A 8 2.35 7.06 -9.91
N GLN A 9 3.61 7.05 -10.34
CA GLN A 9 4.74 6.60 -9.50
C GLN A 9 4.87 7.45 -8.23
N GLN A 10 4.72 8.78 -8.35
CA GLN A 10 4.73 9.69 -7.20
C GLN A 10 3.55 9.44 -6.25
N ALA A 11 2.34 9.19 -6.77
CA ALA A 11 1.18 8.85 -5.95
C ALA A 11 1.40 7.51 -5.21
N LYS A 12 1.93 6.49 -5.90
CA LYS A 12 2.28 5.19 -5.30
C LYS A 12 3.32 5.33 -4.20
N GLU A 13 4.36 6.12 -4.42
CA GLU A 13 5.41 6.36 -3.42
C GLU A 13 4.84 7.04 -2.17
N LYS A 14 4.03 8.10 -2.32
CA LYS A 14 3.38 8.78 -1.19
C LYS A 14 2.48 7.83 -0.38
N HIS A 15 1.67 7.02 -1.06
CA HIS A 15 0.81 6.04 -0.41
C HIS A 15 1.62 4.96 0.32
N ALA A 16 2.68 4.44 -0.29
CA ALA A 16 3.57 3.45 0.32
C ALA A 16 4.31 4.00 1.55
N LEU A 17 4.80 5.24 1.49
CA LEU A 17 5.43 5.92 2.62
C LEU A 17 4.45 6.07 3.80
N ALA A 18 3.20 6.45 3.55
CA ALA A 18 2.18 6.56 4.59
C ALA A 18 1.86 5.20 5.26
N ILE A 19 1.83 4.11 4.48
CA ILE A 19 1.69 2.74 5.03
C ILE A 19 2.90 2.35 5.88
N ALA A 20 4.11 2.64 5.41
CA ALA A 20 5.33 2.34 6.16
C ALA A 20 5.39 3.12 7.49
N GLU A 21 5.02 4.40 7.47
CA GLU A 21 4.91 5.24 8.67
C GLU A 21 3.85 4.70 9.63
N LEU A 22 2.66 4.33 9.14
CA LEU A 22 1.61 3.72 9.95
C LEU A 22 2.10 2.45 10.65
N ASN A 23 2.77 1.55 9.92
CA ASN A 23 3.32 0.32 10.49
C ASN A 23 4.35 0.62 11.58
N ALA A 24 5.26 1.57 11.34
CA ALA A 24 6.26 1.97 12.33
C ALA A 24 5.62 2.54 13.60
N LEU A 25 4.59 3.38 13.46
CA LEU A 25 3.84 3.93 14.59
C LEU A 25 3.08 2.83 15.35
N GLN A 26 2.47 1.86 14.67
CA GLN A 26 1.78 0.73 15.32
C GLN A 26 2.74 -0.17 16.09
N THR A 27 3.94 -0.45 15.55
CA THR A 27 4.98 -1.16 16.30
C THR A 27 5.35 -0.38 17.56
N ARG A 28 5.53 0.94 17.43
CA ARG A 28 5.88 1.80 18.57
C ARG A 28 4.77 1.90 19.61
N GLU A 29 3.51 1.93 19.18
CA GLU A 29 2.32 1.89 20.04
C GLU A 29 2.33 0.61 20.88
N ASN A 30 2.55 -0.54 20.26
CA ASN A 30 2.61 -1.84 20.95
C ASN A 30 3.75 -1.89 21.98
N GLU A 31 4.93 -1.37 21.65
CA GLU A 31 6.05 -1.25 22.58
C GLU A 31 5.69 -0.39 23.81
N LEU A 32 5.03 0.75 23.58
CA LEU A 32 4.63 1.66 24.66
C LEU A 32 3.50 1.09 25.50
N LYS A 33 2.54 0.37 24.93
CA LYS A 33 1.51 -0.36 25.68
C LYS A 33 2.17 -1.39 26.60
N GLY A 34 3.11 -2.19 26.08
CA GLY A 34 3.89 -3.14 26.88
C GLY A 34 4.64 -2.46 28.03
N LYS A 35 5.30 -1.34 27.77
CA LYS A 35 5.99 -0.54 28.81
C LYS A 35 5.02 0.04 29.83
N SER A 36 3.87 0.54 29.40
CA SER A 36 2.84 1.09 30.30
C SER A 36 2.34 0.01 31.26
N TYR A 37 2.04 -1.19 30.78
CA TYR A 37 1.62 -2.30 31.64
C TYR A 37 2.70 -2.68 32.67
N ALA A 38 3.97 -2.73 32.26
CA ALA A 38 5.08 -3.01 33.17
C ALA A 38 5.23 -1.90 34.24
N LEU A 39 5.05 -0.63 33.85
CA LEU A 39 5.13 0.51 34.77
C LEU A 39 3.96 0.55 35.75
N THR A 40 2.75 0.19 35.34
CA THR A 40 1.60 0.06 36.25
C THR A 40 1.89 -0.96 37.35
N PHE A 41 2.47 -2.12 37.00
CA PHE A 41 2.88 -3.11 38.02
C PHE A 41 3.98 -2.58 38.95
N GLN A 42 4.90 -1.76 38.46
CA GLN A 42 5.93 -1.12 39.30
C GLN A 42 5.33 -0.10 40.26
N VAL A 43 4.34 0.68 39.82
CA VAL A 43 3.59 1.60 40.69
C VAL A 43 2.87 0.81 41.79
N ASP A 44 2.13 -0.24 41.43
CA ASP A 44 1.43 -1.10 42.40
C ASP A 44 2.40 -1.72 43.42
N SER A 45 3.57 -2.19 42.96
CA SER A 45 4.60 -2.74 43.83
C SER A 45 5.20 -1.70 44.77
N ALA A 46 5.48 -0.48 44.28
CA ALA A 46 5.98 0.62 45.09
C ALA A 46 4.94 1.07 46.13
N GLU A 47 3.66 1.09 45.77
CA GLU A 47 2.56 1.40 46.70
C GLU A 47 2.40 0.32 47.78
N GLN A 48 2.58 -0.96 47.44
CA GLN A 48 2.64 -2.03 48.43
C GLN A 48 3.83 -1.88 49.39
N GLN A 49 5.01 -1.50 48.89
CA GLN A 49 6.17 -1.22 49.75
C GLN A 49 5.91 -0.05 50.69
N LEU A 50 5.25 1.01 50.19
CA LEU A 50 4.84 2.15 51.00
C LEU A 50 3.90 1.75 52.14
N SER A 51 2.91 0.90 51.88
CA SER A 51 1.99 0.38 52.91
C SER A 51 2.66 -0.47 54.00
N LYS A 52 3.85 -1.02 53.71
CA LYS A 52 4.63 -1.88 54.63
C LYS A 52 5.76 -1.13 55.34
N ALA A 53 5.96 0.16 55.06
CA ALA A 53 7.02 0.95 55.66
C ALA A 53 6.71 1.22 57.15
N LEU A 54 7.67 0.91 58.02
CA LEU A 54 7.51 0.96 59.49
C LEU A 54 8.31 2.10 60.15
N THR A 55 9.20 2.76 59.40
CA THR A 55 10.06 3.85 59.89
C THR A 55 9.87 5.10 59.03
N SER A 56 10.17 6.30 59.56
CA SER A 56 10.06 7.53 58.76
C SER A 56 10.98 7.51 57.53
N GLU A 57 12.21 7.02 57.69
CA GLU A 57 13.18 6.90 56.60
C GLU A 57 12.70 5.92 55.50
N SER A 58 12.11 4.78 55.89
CA SER A 58 11.55 3.83 54.91
C SER A 58 10.30 4.39 54.22
N LEU A 59 9.48 5.17 54.94
CA LEU A 59 8.34 5.89 54.39
C LEU A 59 8.76 6.91 53.33
N GLU A 60 9.78 7.73 53.59
CA GLU A 60 10.28 8.72 52.62
C GLU A 60 10.85 8.06 51.37
N LYS A 61 11.66 7.00 51.53
CA LYS A 61 12.20 6.24 50.39
C LYS A 61 11.09 5.60 49.55
N ALA A 62 10.09 5.01 50.19
CA ALA A 62 8.97 4.41 49.48
C ALA A 62 8.10 5.46 48.76
N ARG A 63 7.87 6.63 49.36
CA ARG A 63 7.16 7.75 48.70
C ARG A 63 7.90 8.24 47.47
N ALA A 64 9.22 8.42 47.56
CA ALA A 64 10.03 8.83 46.43
C ALA A 64 9.97 7.80 45.28
N SER A 65 10.00 6.52 45.61
CA SER A 65 9.89 5.44 44.62
C SER A 65 8.51 5.40 43.93
N VAL A 66 7.41 5.60 44.67
CA VAL A 66 6.06 5.70 44.09
C VAL A 66 5.96 6.90 43.15
N GLU A 67 6.46 8.07 43.57
CA GLU A 67 6.40 9.28 42.76
C GLU A 67 7.21 9.14 41.46
N GLU A 68 8.41 8.54 41.54
CA GLU A 68 9.23 8.26 40.36
C GLU A 68 8.53 7.29 39.39
N ALA A 69 7.92 6.22 39.91
CA ALA A 69 7.19 5.25 39.09
C ALA A 69 5.96 5.87 38.42
N ARG A 70 5.17 6.66 39.16
CA ARG A 70 4.00 7.39 38.62
C ARG A 70 4.39 8.40 37.56
N LYS A 71 5.51 9.11 37.75
CA LYS A 71 6.02 10.04 36.74
C LYS A 71 6.39 9.31 35.45
N LYS A 72 7.15 8.22 35.54
CA LYS A 72 7.50 7.40 34.37
C LYS A 72 6.27 6.84 33.66
N GLU A 73 5.28 6.37 34.42
CA GLU A 73 4.00 5.89 33.87
C GLU A 73 3.25 7.01 33.13
N SER A 74 3.12 8.18 33.74
CA SER A 74 2.50 9.36 33.13
C SER A 74 3.17 9.78 31.83
N ASP A 75 4.51 9.84 31.81
CA ASP A 75 5.30 10.18 30.63
C ASP A 75 5.05 9.19 29.48
N VAL A 76 5.04 7.88 29.78
CA VAL A 76 4.75 6.84 28.79
C VAL A 76 3.31 6.92 28.29
N ARG A 77 2.32 7.17 29.16
CA ARG A 77 0.92 7.36 28.75
C ARG A 77 0.74 8.58 27.85
N MET A 78 1.47 9.67 28.12
CA MET A 78 1.46 10.86 27.27
C MET A 78 2.02 10.57 25.87
N LEU A 79 3.16 9.86 25.80
CA LEU A 79 3.75 9.43 24.53
C LEU A 79 2.80 8.50 23.76
N LEU A 80 2.15 7.57 24.44
CA LEU A 80 1.17 6.66 23.83
C LEU A 80 0.01 7.44 23.20
N LYS A 81 -0.58 8.40 23.94
CA LYS A 81 -1.65 9.26 23.42
C LYS A 81 -1.22 10.10 22.21
N ASN A 82 0.05 10.49 22.13
CA ASN A 82 0.58 11.22 20.99
C ASN A 82 0.74 10.31 19.76
N ILE A 83 1.20 9.07 19.96
CA ILE A 83 1.30 8.08 18.88
C ILE A 83 -0.08 7.64 18.39
N GLU A 84 -1.03 7.40 19.29
CA GLU A 84 -2.42 7.07 18.92
C GLU A 84 -3.05 8.18 18.06
N ARG A 85 -2.77 9.45 18.38
CA ARG A 85 -3.18 10.60 17.56
C ARG A 85 -2.52 10.56 16.18
N ALA A 86 -1.20 10.38 16.11
CA ALA A 86 -0.49 10.28 14.84
C ALA A 86 -1.00 9.12 13.96
N ILE A 87 -1.28 7.96 14.55
CA ILE A 87 -1.88 6.81 13.86
C ILE A 87 -3.24 7.19 13.26
N ASN A 88 -4.10 7.85 14.04
CA ASN A 88 -5.41 8.28 13.57
C ASN A 88 -5.31 9.31 12.43
N ASP A 89 -4.38 10.26 12.53
CA ASP A 89 -4.15 11.26 11.48
C ASP A 89 -3.72 10.61 10.16
N ILE A 90 -2.85 9.59 10.20
CA ILE A 90 -2.47 8.84 9.00
C ILE A 90 -3.64 8.02 8.45
N LYS A 91 -4.40 7.33 9.32
CA LYS A 91 -5.57 6.56 8.90
C LYS A 91 -6.64 7.43 8.23
N LEU A 92 -6.80 8.68 8.65
CA LEU A 92 -7.70 9.63 8.00
C LEU A 92 -7.22 10.06 6.61
N LYS A 93 -5.90 10.12 6.39
CA LYS A 93 -5.30 10.51 5.10
C LYS A 93 -5.16 9.35 4.11
N LEU A 94 -5.02 8.12 4.60
CA LEU A 94 -4.75 6.93 3.78
C LEU A 94 -5.77 6.74 2.64
N PRO A 95 -7.10 6.89 2.85
CA PRO A 95 -8.08 6.75 1.79
C PRO A 95 -7.92 7.78 0.68
N ALA A 96 -7.56 9.03 1.01
CA ALA A 96 -7.31 10.07 0.02
C ALA A 96 -6.07 9.74 -0.82
N LEU A 97 -4.98 9.30 -0.19
CA LEU A 97 -3.77 8.87 -0.90
C LEU A 97 -4.02 7.65 -1.79
N HIS A 98 -4.84 6.70 -1.34
CA HIS A 98 -5.25 5.56 -2.16
C HIS A 98 -6.08 6.02 -3.37
N ASN A 99 -7.01 6.96 -3.15
CA ASN A 99 -7.82 7.55 -4.21
C ASN A 99 -6.95 8.32 -5.23
N ASP A 100 -5.91 9.03 -4.80
CA ASP A 100 -4.98 9.69 -5.71
C ASP A 100 -4.24 8.68 -6.61
N VAL A 101 -3.84 7.54 -6.06
CA VAL A 101 -3.28 6.43 -6.87
C VAL A 101 -4.31 5.94 -7.87
N TYR A 102 -5.53 5.66 -7.43
CA TYR A 102 -6.62 5.20 -8.30
C TYR A 102 -6.91 6.17 -9.44
N LEU A 103 -7.05 7.46 -9.15
CA LEU A 103 -7.32 8.49 -10.17
C LEU A 103 -6.19 8.58 -11.21
N ALA A 104 -4.92 8.54 -10.77
CA ALA A 104 -3.79 8.53 -11.69
C ALA A 104 -3.79 7.28 -12.59
N GLU A 105 -4.22 6.13 -12.07
CA GLU A 105 -4.37 4.90 -12.86
C GLU A 105 -5.51 5.01 -13.88
N VAL A 106 -6.65 5.61 -13.51
CA VAL A 106 -7.78 5.90 -14.43
C VAL A 106 -7.31 6.80 -15.57
N GLU A 107 -6.56 7.87 -15.28
CA GLU A 107 -6.07 8.80 -16.31
C GLU A 107 -5.15 8.12 -17.32
N ILE A 108 -4.24 7.26 -16.84
CA ILE A 108 -3.38 6.45 -17.69
C ILE A 108 -4.22 5.53 -18.58
N TRP A 109 -5.22 4.88 -18.00
CA TRP A 109 -6.13 3.99 -18.72
C TRP A 109 -6.88 4.74 -19.84
N LEU A 110 -7.52 5.86 -19.51
CA LEU A 110 -8.28 6.67 -20.47
C LEU A 110 -7.39 7.17 -21.61
N ALA A 111 -6.17 7.61 -21.31
CA ALA A 111 -5.21 8.05 -22.32
C ALA A 111 -4.78 6.91 -23.27
N GLN A 112 -4.56 5.70 -22.75
CA GLN A 112 -4.23 4.53 -23.57
C GLN A 112 -5.43 4.09 -24.41
N LYS A 113 -6.63 4.09 -23.83
CA LYS A 113 -7.88 3.75 -24.54
C LYS A 113 -8.11 4.69 -25.72
N GLU A 114 -8.00 6.01 -25.52
CA GLU A 114 -8.19 7.00 -26.59
C GLU A 114 -7.14 6.83 -27.70
N ARG A 115 -5.88 6.59 -27.33
CA ARG A 115 -4.82 6.33 -28.31
C ARG A 115 -5.11 5.10 -29.16
N LEU A 116 -5.57 4.01 -28.54
CA LEU A 116 -5.96 2.80 -29.27
C LEU A 116 -7.11 3.09 -30.25
N ILE A 117 -8.13 3.86 -29.85
CA ILE A 117 -9.26 4.22 -30.72
C ILE A 117 -8.80 5.04 -31.92
N GLN A 118 -7.98 6.07 -31.72
CA GLN A 118 -7.53 6.95 -32.80
C GLN A 118 -6.66 6.21 -33.83
N GLU A 119 -5.76 5.35 -33.36
CA GLU A 119 -4.87 4.58 -34.22
C GLU A 119 -5.59 3.46 -34.96
N ALA A 120 -6.59 2.84 -34.32
CA ALA A 120 -7.40 1.84 -34.96
C ALA A 120 -8.24 2.44 -36.11
N LYS A 121 -8.72 3.70 -35.97
CA LYS A 121 -9.33 4.49 -37.05
C LYS A 121 -8.34 4.85 -38.17
N ALA A 122 -7.04 4.93 -37.88
CA ALA A 122 -5.98 5.30 -38.82
C ALA A 122 -5.34 4.13 -39.58
N HIS A 123 -5.79 2.88 -39.37
CA HIS A 123 -5.26 1.65 -40.00
C HIS A 123 -3.75 1.43 -39.84
N SER A 124 -3.15 1.91 -38.75
CA SER A 124 -1.75 1.64 -38.42
C SER A 124 -1.57 0.28 -37.71
N ALA A 125 -0.34 -0.11 -37.38
CA ALA A 125 0.00 -1.40 -36.77
C ALA A 125 -0.57 -1.58 -35.34
N ILE A 126 -1.89 -1.78 -35.25
CA ILE A 126 -2.70 -2.06 -34.06
C ILE A 126 -2.03 -3.05 -33.07
N PRO A 127 -1.35 -4.13 -33.51
CA PRO A 127 -0.74 -5.09 -32.60
C PRO A 127 0.35 -4.53 -31.68
N GLN A 128 1.27 -3.74 -32.24
CA GLN A 128 2.39 -3.17 -31.50
C GLN A 128 1.91 -2.10 -30.52
N LEU A 129 0.77 -1.47 -30.82
CA LEU A 129 0.12 -0.48 -29.97
C LEU A 129 -0.66 -1.13 -28.82
N ILE A 130 -1.35 -2.24 -29.08
CA ILE A 130 -1.97 -3.07 -28.03
C ILE A 130 -0.91 -3.53 -27.02
N MET A 131 0.25 -4.00 -27.48
CA MET A 131 1.35 -4.39 -26.59
C MET A 131 1.87 -3.22 -25.73
N LYS A 132 1.99 -2.01 -26.30
CA LYS A 132 2.41 -0.82 -25.53
C LYS A 132 1.36 -0.37 -24.52
N ALA A 133 0.08 -0.39 -24.88
CA ALA A 133 -1.01 -0.10 -23.96
C ALA A 133 -1.07 -1.14 -22.82
N TYR A 134 -0.79 -2.41 -23.14
CA TYR A 134 -0.71 -3.49 -22.17
C TYR A 134 0.43 -3.34 -21.18
N ALA A 135 1.64 -3.02 -21.65
CA ALA A 135 2.78 -2.75 -20.77
C ALA A 135 2.51 -1.58 -19.81
N ALA A 136 1.84 -0.52 -20.29
CA ALA A 136 1.45 0.62 -19.46
C ALA A 136 0.35 0.25 -18.43
N ALA A 137 -0.70 -0.46 -18.87
CA ALA A 137 -1.79 -0.89 -17.99
C ALA A 137 -1.35 -1.96 -16.96
N TRP A 138 -0.34 -2.76 -17.29
CA TRP A 138 0.26 -3.73 -16.38
C TRP A 138 0.91 -3.06 -15.16
N GLN A 139 1.61 -1.95 -15.38
CA GLN A 139 2.28 -1.19 -14.32
C GLN A 139 1.28 -0.47 -13.38
N THR A 140 0.04 -0.31 -13.84
CA THR A 140 -1.01 0.46 -13.16
C THR A 140 -2.17 -0.37 -12.64
N GLY A 141 -2.18 -1.70 -12.80
CA GLY A 141 -3.25 -2.56 -12.27
C GLY A 141 -4.53 -2.62 -13.12
N TYR A 142 -4.63 -1.86 -14.21
CA TYR A 142 -5.78 -1.79 -15.13
C TYR A 142 -5.76 -2.86 -16.25
N ARG A 143 -5.06 -3.97 -15.99
CA ARG A 143 -4.91 -5.07 -16.95
C ARG A 143 -6.27 -5.62 -17.40
N TRP A 144 -7.20 -5.79 -16.46
CA TRP A 144 -8.50 -6.40 -16.70
C TRP A 144 -9.41 -5.50 -17.54
N GLU A 145 -9.43 -4.19 -17.29
CA GLU A 145 -10.16 -3.22 -18.11
C GLU A 145 -9.62 -3.15 -19.55
N LEU A 146 -8.29 -3.23 -19.72
CA LEU A 146 -7.69 -3.28 -21.06
C LEU A 146 -8.03 -4.58 -21.79
N GLU A 147 -7.95 -5.74 -21.12
CA GLU A 147 -8.33 -7.02 -21.71
C GLU A 147 -9.82 -7.05 -22.11
N HIS A 148 -10.69 -6.48 -21.28
CA HIS A 148 -12.12 -6.33 -21.58
C HIS A 148 -12.33 -5.40 -22.78
N PHE A 149 -11.71 -4.23 -22.81
CA PHE A 149 -11.80 -3.29 -23.93
C PHE A 149 -11.32 -3.91 -25.25
N ILE A 150 -10.20 -4.63 -25.25
CA ILE A 150 -9.73 -5.32 -26.46
C ILE A 150 -10.78 -6.34 -26.92
N ARG A 151 -11.32 -7.16 -26.02
CA ARG A 151 -12.32 -8.18 -26.36
C ARG A 151 -13.65 -7.60 -26.85
N GLU A 152 -14.13 -6.53 -26.23
CA GLU A 152 -15.46 -5.99 -26.50
C GLU A 152 -15.47 -4.94 -27.60
N GLU A 153 -14.43 -4.12 -27.72
CA GLU A 153 -14.41 -2.97 -28.62
C GLU A 153 -13.47 -3.15 -29.81
N ILE A 154 -12.36 -3.90 -29.68
CA ILE A 154 -11.45 -4.13 -30.82
C ILE A 154 -11.80 -5.41 -31.56
N MET A 155 -12.13 -6.49 -30.85
CA MET A 155 -12.42 -7.78 -31.47
C MET A 155 -13.87 -7.90 -32.01
N LYS A 156 -14.82 -7.10 -31.48
CA LYS A 156 -16.22 -7.06 -31.96
C LYS A 156 -16.55 -5.88 -32.85
N ALA A 157 -15.80 -4.77 -32.78
CA ALA A 157 -15.91 -3.77 -33.83
C ALA A 157 -15.45 -4.42 -35.12
N ASP A 158 -16.20 -4.18 -36.19
CA ASP A 158 -16.04 -4.71 -37.53
C ASP A 158 -14.76 -4.16 -38.20
N PHE A 159 -13.62 -4.37 -37.55
CA PHE A 159 -12.30 -4.15 -38.08
C PHE A 159 -12.14 -5.15 -39.21
N ARG A 160 -12.10 -4.66 -40.45
CA ARG A 160 -11.72 -5.42 -41.65
C ARG A 160 -10.26 -5.85 -41.62
N VAL A 161 -9.79 -6.38 -40.49
CA VAL A 161 -8.46 -6.91 -40.29
C VAL A 161 -8.57 -8.42 -40.47
N ASN A 162 -7.69 -8.97 -41.31
CA ASN A 162 -7.65 -10.39 -41.62
C ASN A 162 -7.68 -11.23 -40.31
N PRO A 163 -8.64 -12.16 -40.14
CA PRO A 163 -8.78 -13.01 -38.95
C PRO A 163 -7.50 -13.74 -38.52
N GLU A 164 -6.61 -14.04 -39.46
CA GLU A 164 -5.32 -14.69 -39.19
C GLU A 164 -4.35 -13.80 -38.40
N VAL A 165 -4.38 -12.49 -38.66
CA VAL A 165 -3.58 -11.49 -37.93
C VAL A 165 -4.07 -11.39 -36.48
N LEU A 166 -5.38 -11.42 -36.29
CA LEU A 166 -5.99 -11.45 -34.95
C LEU A 166 -5.61 -12.72 -34.18
N ALA A 167 -5.61 -13.89 -34.84
CA ALA A 167 -5.24 -15.16 -34.23
C ALA A 167 -3.74 -15.23 -33.87
N GLN A 168 -2.86 -14.72 -34.73
CA GLN A 168 -1.43 -14.57 -34.43
C GLN A 168 -1.19 -13.62 -33.27
N LEU A 169 -1.88 -12.48 -33.22
CA LEU A 169 -1.80 -11.55 -32.09
C LEU A 169 -2.18 -12.22 -30.79
N LYS A 170 -3.31 -12.93 -30.79
CA LYS A 170 -3.78 -13.65 -29.60
C LYS A 170 -2.72 -14.63 -29.11
N ASN A 171 -2.06 -15.35 -30.02
CA ASN A 171 -1.02 -16.31 -29.67
C ASN A 171 0.30 -15.64 -29.21
N GLU A 172 0.71 -14.53 -29.84
CA GLU A 172 1.88 -13.75 -29.41
C GLU A 172 1.65 -13.07 -28.05
N MET A 173 0.44 -12.53 -27.82
CA MET A 173 0.02 -11.98 -26.55
C MET A 173 0.01 -13.05 -25.45
N ILE A 174 -0.54 -14.24 -25.71
CA ILE A 174 -0.52 -15.35 -24.73
C ILE A 174 0.91 -15.73 -24.32
N LYS A 175 1.84 -15.85 -25.27
CA LYS A 175 3.24 -16.23 -24.99
C LYS A 175 4.01 -15.22 -24.13
N GLN A 176 3.71 -13.93 -24.24
CA GLN A 176 4.40 -12.88 -23.46
C GLN A 176 3.71 -12.58 -22.13
N ILE A 177 2.39 -12.81 -22.05
CA ILE A 177 1.57 -12.56 -20.86
C ILE A 177 1.59 -13.75 -19.89
N TRP A 178 1.81 -14.96 -20.42
CA TRP A 178 1.96 -16.20 -19.67
C TRP A 178 3.16 -16.96 -20.24
N PRO A 179 4.39 -16.72 -19.76
CA PRO A 179 5.39 -17.77 -19.89
C PRO A 179 4.82 -18.93 -19.07
N GLU A 180 4.33 -19.98 -19.72
CA GLU A 180 4.23 -21.25 -19.00
C GLU A 180 5.61 -21.46 -18.36
N PRO A 181 5.68 -21.76 -17.05
CA PRO A 181 6.96 -22.15 -16.48
C PRO A 181 7.45 -23.32 -17.33
N ASP A 182 8.61 -23.18 -17.96
CA ASP A 182 9.16 -24.20 -18.85
C ASP A 182 9.00 -25.56 -18.20
N THR A 183 8.07 -26.37 -18.70
CA THR A 183 7.83 -27.75 -18.27
C THR A 183 8.94 -28.67 -18.82
N GLN A 184 10.19 -28.19 -18.81
CA GLN A 184 11.41 -28.92 -19.14
C GLN A 184 12.28 -29.19 -17.91
N ILE A 185 11.76 -29.04 -16.69
CA ILE A 185 12.31 -29.70 -15.52
C ILE A 185 11.38 -30.84 -15.13
N LEU A 186 11.59 -32.00 -15.77
CA LEU A 186 11.36 -33.37 -15.25
C LEU A 186 11.38 -34.35 -16.43
N ASN A 187 12.56 -34.53 -17.02
CA ASN A 187 12.94 -35.85 -17.52
C ASN A 187 14.22 -36.23 -16.76
N LEU A 188 14.02 -36.84 -15.60
CA LEU A 188 14.95 -37.82 -15.04
C LEU A 188 14.66 -39.16 -15.72
#